data_AF-A0A0G1A810-F1
#
_entry.id   AF-A0A0G1A810-F1
#
_cell.length_a   1.000
_cell.length_b   1.000
_cell.length_c   1.000
_cell.angle_alpha   90.00
_cell.angle_beta   90.00
_cell.angle_gamma   90.00
#
_symmetry.space_group_name_H-M   'P 1'
#
loop_
_entity.id
_entity.type
_entity.pdbx_description
1 polymer ?
#
loop_
_entity_poly.entity_id
_entity_poly.type
_entity_poly.pdbx_seq_one_letter_code
_entity_poly.pdbx_strand_id
1 'polypeptide(L)'
;MNLRNKYALFYVLGLLSIIVPVILMPASLRQNLKAYIIIFIVWLALRIYINYWYGKKINLPNTAHFWSSLFVDVGFLFMLGFDRQLLPALSIFKEALNIFKVNCKTFLKILGWLLIPAVLLIILNIFDTLTNLKYVNYSFPIYLLLSALSFIIGLWTQIVLIRLTSASLTKEPLNEKILYTESWRDTAPFLWISILMGLIIMAGTILLVIPGLIFTIWYLFSLYIFAVEGKRGYSALQRSKELVQGKFWAIVWRLVVTGFFYGLIIFVIIAIPTLIIGLITQFNQFSSVFSTMPWWLNALQSVTAILVLPLNIGLMTIMFKDLKDNSPAPESIPANLN
;
A
#
# COMPACT_ATOMS: atom_id res chain seq x y z
N MET A 1 8.14 16.30 -28.61
CA MET A 1 7.52 14.99 -28.29
C MET A 1 7.52 14.80 -26.78
N ASN A 2 6.35 14.80 -26.15
CA ASN A 2 6.18 14.66 -24.70
C ASN A 2 6.87 13.36 -24.21
N LEU A 3 7.43 13.33 -23.00
CA LEU A 3 8.16 12.17 -22.45
C LEU A 3 7.34 10.87 -22.65
N ARG A 4 6.04 10.97 -22.37
CA ARG A 4 5.01 9.94 -22.56
C ARG A 4 4.94 9.36 -23.99
N ASN A 5 5.11 10.18 -25.02
CA ASN A 5 5.10 9.71 -26.41
C ASN A 5 6.41 8.98 -26.75
N LYS A 6 7.55 9.42 -26.21
CA LYS A 6 8.83 8.68 -26.35
C LYS A 6 8.74 7.31 -25.66
N TYR A 7 7.99 7.21 -24.56
CA TYR A 7 7.77 5.94 -23.85
C TYR A 7 6.78 5.01 -24.55
N ALA A 8 5.72 5.54 -25.18
CA ALA A 8 4.81 4.72 -25.99
C ALA A 8 5.55 4.05 -27.17
N LEU A 9 6.45 4.78 -27.83
CA LEU A 9 7.31 4.23 -28.88
C LEU A 9 8.21 3.10 -28.34
N PHE A 10 8.77 3.28 -27.13
CA PHE A 10 9.61 2.28 -26.47
C PHE A 10 8.83 1.01 -26.12
N TYR A 11 7.58 1.14 -25.68
CA TYR A 11 6.71 0.00 -25.41
C TYR A 11 6.36 -0.79 -26.67
N VAL A 12 6.02 -0.10 -27.76
CA VAL A 12 5.73 -0.73 -29.05
C VAL A 12 6.96 -1.48 -29.58
N LEU A 13 8.15 -0.88 -29.50
CA LEU A 13 9.41 -1.54 -29.86
C LEU A 13 9.72 -2.74 -28.95
N GLY A 14 9.42 -2.63 -27.65
CA GLY A 14 9.53 -3.72 -26.69
C GLY A 14 8.59 -4.89 -27.02
N LEU A 15 7.32 -4.63 -27.33
CA LEU A 15 6.35 -5.65 -27.74
C LEU A 15 6.74 -6.32 -29.06
N LEU A 16 7.15 -5.53 -30.06
CA LEU A 16 7.67 -6.06 -31.33
C LEU A 16 8.86 -6.99 -31.09
N SER A 17 9.75 -6.65 -30.14
CA SER A 17 10.87 -7.53 -29.79
C SER A 17 10.42 -8.89 -29.23
N ILE A 18 9.28 -9.00 -28.54
CA ILE A 18 8.75 -10.28 -28.04
C ILE A 18 8.17 -11.14 -29.17
N ILE A 19 7.48 -10.48 -30.11
CA ILE A 19 6.71 -11.16 -31.15
C ILE A 19 7.64 -11.69 -32.26
N VAL A 20 8.67 -10.92 -32.61
CA VAL A 20 9.57 -11.20 -33.74
C VAL A 20 10.30 -12.57 -33.63
N PRO A 21 10.89 -12.96 -32.49
CA PRO A 21 11.56 -14.27 -32.37
C PRO A 21 10.59 -15.45 -32.42
N VAL A 22 9.37 -15.29 -31.91
CA VAL A 22 8.35 -16.34 -31.87
C VAL A 22 7.75 -16.58 -33.26
N ILE A 23 7.54 -15.51 -34.03
CA ILE A 23 7.00 -15.58 -35.39
C ILE A 23 8.07 -15.99 -36.41
N LEU A 24 9.29 -15.45 -36.32
CA LEU A 24 10.36 -15.74 -37.28
C LEU A 24 11.07 -17.08 -37.02
N MET A 25 10.74 -17.81 -35.96
CA MET A 25 11.39 -19.09 -35.66
C MET A 25 10.96 -20.19 -36.64
N PRO A 26 11.90 -20.80 -37.39
CA PRO A 26 11.60 -21.96 -38.22
C PRO A 26 11.07 -23.11 -37.37
N ALA A 27 10.07 -23.84 -37.87
CA ALA A 27 9.43 -24.95 -37.14
C ALA A 27 10.43 -26.04 -36.69
N SER A 28 11.52 -26.24 -37.44
CA SER A 28 12.60 -27.19 -37.13
C SER A 28 13.40 -26.86 -35.87
N LEU A 29 13.58 -25.57 -35.55
CA LEU A 29 14.33 -25.12 -34.35
C LEU A 29 13.49 -25.20 -33.08
N ARG A 30 12.16 -25.25 -33.20
CA ARG A 30 11.23 -25.31 -32.07
C ARG A 30 11.31 -26.65 -31.31
N GLN A 31 11.82 -27.70 -31.95
CA GLN A 31 11.96 -29.04 -31.36
C GLN A 31 13.29 -29.25 -30.61
N ASN A 32 14.27 -28.34 -30.75
CA ASN A 32 15.56 -28.47 -30.08
C ASN A 32 15.69 -27.48 -28.91
N LEU A 33 15.45 -27.98 -27.69
CA LEU A 33 15.42 -27.19 -26.45
C LEU A 33 16.71 -26.38 -26.24
N LYS A 34 17.88 -26.93 -26.60
CA LYS A 34 19.17 -26.23 -26.47
C LYS A 34 19.26 -25.01 -27.39
N ALA A 35 18.85 -25.17 -28.66
CA ALA A 35 18.83 -24.07 -29.62
C ALA A 35 17.85 -22.97 -29.20
N TYR A 36 16.68 -23.36 -28.67
CA TYR A 36 15.70 -22.42 -28.12
C TYR A 36 16.26 -21.60 -26.94
N ILE A 37 16.91 -22.26 -25.98
CA ILE A 37 17.53 -21.59 -24.83
C ILE A 37 18.61 -20.60 -25.28
N ILE A 38 19.47 -20.99 -26.23
CA ILE A 38 20.53 -20.10 -26.75
C ILE A 38 19.92 -18.87 -27.44
N ILE A 39 18.93 -19.07 -28.31
CA ILE A 39 18.25 -17.98 -29.02
C ILE A 39 17.55 -17.05 -28.02
N PHE A 40 16.90 -17.59 -26.99
CA PHE A 40 16.28 -16.81 -25.93
C PHE A 40 17.30 -15.98 -25.14
N ILE A 41 18.45 -16.55 -24.78
CA ILE A 41 19.52 -15.83 -24.06
C ILE A 41 20.09 -14.69 -24.92
N VAL A 42 20.39 -14.96 -26.20
CA VAL A 42 20.91 -13.96 -27.14
C VAL A 42 19.89 -12.84 -27.34
N TRP A 43 18.62 -13.20 -27.51
CA TRP A 43 17.53 -12.24 -27.61
C TRP A 43 17.40 -11.37 -26.35
N LEU A 44 17.44 -11.98 -25.16
CA LEU A 44 17.37 -11.28 -23.88
C LEU A 44 18.56 -10.33 -23.70
N ALA A 45 19.77 -10.77 -24.05
CA ALA A 45 20.99 -9.96 -23.96
C ALA A 45 20.93 -8.74 -24.91
N LEU A 46 20.52 -8.94 -26.16
CA LEU A 46 20.30 -7.85 -27.12
C LEU A 46 19.25 -6.86 -26.61
N ARG A 47 18.17 -7.36 -26.01
CA ARG A 47 17.10 -6.53 -25.45
C ARG A 47 17.57 -5.70 -24.25
N ILE A 48 18.36 -6.29 -23.35
CA ILE A 48 19.02 -5.56 -22.25
C ILE A 48 19.92 -4.45 -22.80
N TYR A 49 20.73 -4.76 -23.82
CA TYR A 49 21.64 -3.81 -24.42
C TYR A 49 20.93 -2.63 -25.11
N ILE A 50 19.92 -2.91 -25.94
CA ILE A 50 19.13 -1.87 -26.64
C ILE A 50 18.41 -0.97 -25.62
N ASN A 51 17.77 -1.57 -24.61
CA ASN A 51 17.05 -0.82 -23.57
C ASN A 51 17.99 0.03 -22.70
N TYR A 52 19.19 -0.48 -22.41
CA TYR A 52 20.22 0.28 -21.70
C TYR A 52 20.71 1.47 -22.54
N TRP A 53 21.01 1.26 -23.82
CA TRP A 53 21.51 2.31 -24.72
C TRP A 53 20.48 3.41 -24.94
N TYR A 54 19.23 3.06 -25.26
CA TYR A 54 18.14 4.03 -25.42
C TYR A 54 17.79 4.71 -24.10
N GLY A 55 17.77 3.96 -23.00
CA GLY A 55 17.45 4.51 -21.69
C GLY A 55 18.48 5.54 -21.22
N LYS A 56 19.78 5.32 -21.49
CA LYS A 56 20.84 6.30 -21.24
C LYS A 56 20.63 7.59 -22.04
N LYS A 57 20.16 7.48 -23.30
CA LYS A 57 19.81 8.62 -24.16
C LYS A 57 18.63 9.46 -23.62
N ILE A 58 17.74 8.85 -22.84
CA ILE A 58 16.58 9.52 -22.20
C ILE A 58 16.87 9.79 -20.70
N ASN A 59 18.09 9.48 -20.24
CA ASN A 59 18.59 9.76 -18.90
C ASN A 59 17.72 9.11 -17.79
N LEU A 60 17.31 7.85 -18.00
CA LEU A 60 16.55 7.03 -17.05
C LEU A 60 17.51 6.35 -16.04
N PRO A 61 17.04 5.98 -14.83
CA PRO A 61 17.85 5.24 -13.87
C PRO A 61 18.14 3.80 -14.33
N ASN A 62 19.29 3.25 -13.91
CA ASN A 62 19.73 1.92 -14.30
C ASN A 62 18.71 0.80 -13.99
N THR A 63 17.94 0.95 -12.92
CA THR A 63 16.87 0.01 -12.54
C THR A 63 15.75 -0.05 -13.58
N ALA A 64 15.41 1.08 -14.22
CA ALA A 64 14.42 1.12 -15.30
C ALA A 64 14.89 0.33 -16.54
N HIS A 65 16.20 0.38 -16.84
CA HIS A 65 16.78 -0.37 -17.97
C HIS A 65 16.66 -1.88 -17.76
N PHE A 66 16.96 -2.34 -16.54
CA PHE A 66 16.92 -3.75 -16.18
C PHE A 66 15.48 -4.31 -16.18
N TRP A 67 14.52 -3.61 -15.57
CA TRP A 67 13.15 -4.10 -15.51
C TRP A 67 12.44 -4.09 -16.86
N SER A 68 12.66 -3.07 -17.69
CA SER A 68 12.08 -3.02 -19.05
C SER A 68 12.66 -4.03 -20.03
N SER A 69 13.87 -4.51 -19.78
CA SER A 69 14.50 -5.54 -20.60
C SER A 69 14.11 -6.96 -20.19
N LEU A 70 13.76 -7.18 -18.91
CA LEU A 70 13.20 -8.46 -18.47
C LEU A 70 11.69 -8.54 -18.75
N PHE A 71 10.93 -7.50 -18.42
CA PHE A 71 9.47 -7.49 -18.46
C PHE A 71 9.00 -6.21 -19.16
N VAL A 72 8.57 -6.30 -20.43
CA VAL A 72 8.19 -5.11 -21.23
C VAL A 72 7.10 -4.33 -20.50
N ASP A 73 6.09 -5.03 -20.00
CA ASP A 73 4.95 -4.42 -19.31
C ASP A 73 5.32 -3.82 -17.95
N VAL A 74 6.10 -4.55 -17.13
CA VAL A 74 6.52 -4.06 -15.80
C VAL A 74 7.47 -2.87 -15.93
N GLY A 75 8.40 -2.91 -16.88
CA GLY A 75 9.29 -1.78 -17.13
C GLY A 75 8.58 -0.59 -17.76
N PHE A 76 7.55 -0.81 -18.59
CA PHE A 76 6.71 0.27 -19.07
C PHE A 76 5.90 0.92 -17.95
N LEU A 77 5.32 0.12 -17.04
CA LEU A 77 4.65 0.62 -15.84
C LEU A 77 5.63 1.38 -14.91
N PHE A 78 6.85 0.86 -14.73
CA PHE A 78 7.93 1.57 -14.03
C PHE A 78 8.19 2.93 -14.67
N MET A 79 8.31 2.97 -16.01
CA MET A 79 8.62 4.20 -16.75
C MET A 79 7.47 5.20 -16.73
N LEU A 80 6.22 4.74 -16.83
CA LEU A 80 5.04 5.59 -16.66
C LEU A 80 4.95 6.18 -15.25
N GLY A 81 5.43 5.44 -14.25
CA GLY A 81 5.46 5.87 -12.87
C GLY A 81 6.72 6.62 -12.44
N PHE A 82 7.71 6.75 -13.32
CA PHE A 82 8.95 7.42 -12.99
C PHE A 82 8.77 8.94 -13.06
N ASP A 83 8.75 9.56 -11.88
CA ASP A 83 8.75 11.01 -11.72
C ASP A 83 9.98 11.42 -10.91
N ARG A 84 10.79 12.32 -11.48
CA ARG A 84 12.05 12.79 -10.88
C ARG A 84 11.84 13.76 -9.72
N GLN A 85 10.71 14.45 -9.67
CA GLN A 85 10.44 15.44 -8.62
C GLN A 85 10.05 14.76 -7.31
N LEU A 86 9.46 13.57 -7.41
CA LEU A 86 8.91 12.84 -6.28
C LEU A 86 9.91 11.81 -5.73
N LEU A 87 9.87 11.58 -4.43
CA LEU A 87 10.79 10.68 -3.73
C LEU A 87 10.74 9.24 -4.29
N PRO A 88 11.89 8.55 -4.41
CA PRO A 88 11.92 7.12 -4.73
C PRO A 88 11.17 6.26 -3.70
N ALA A 89 10.52 5.18 -4.15
CA ALA A 89 9.76 4.29 -3.25
C ALA A 89 10.62 3.71 -2.11
N LEU A 90 11.90 3.40 -2.37
CA LEU A 90 12.82 2.88 -1.34
C LEU A 90 13.19 3.94 -0.29
N SER A 91 13.30 5.22 -0.67
CA SER A 91 13.58 6.29 0.31
C SER A 91 12.37 6.55 1.18
N ILE A 92 11.15 6.54 0.61
CA ILE A 92 9.89 6.60 1.36
C ILE A 92 9.86 5.50 2.43
N PHE A 93 10.25 4.29 2.04
CA PHE A 93 10.29 3.14 2.94
C PHE A 93 11.35 3.26 4.05
N LYS A 94 12.57 3.67 3.70
CA LYS A 94 13.64 3.91 4.68
C LYS A 94 13.25 5.00 5.69
N GLU A 95 12.64 6.08 5.21
CA GLU A 95 12.21 7.19 6.05
C GLU A 95 11.08 6.77 7.00
N ALA A 96 10.10 6.00 6.50
CA ALA A 96 9.03 5.44 7.34
C ALA A 96 9.60 4.57 8.48
N LEU A 97 10.57 3.71 8.17
CA LEU A 97 11.25 2.89 9.17
C LEU A 97 12.06 3.74 10.16
N ASN A 98 12.69 4.82 9.71
CA ASN A 98 13.45 5.72 10.57
C ASN A 98 12.53 6.41 11.59
N ILE A 99 11.40 6.94 11.14
CA ILE A 99 10.39 7.57 12.01
C ILE A 99 9.87 6.57 13.04
N PHE A 100 9.61 5.33 12.63
CA PHE A 100 9.18 4.26 13.53
C PHE A 100 10.23 3.96 14.60
N LYS A 101 11.51 3.88 14.21
CA LYS A 101 12.62 3.63 15.15
C LYS A 101 12.76 4.74 16.16
N VAL A 102 12.70 6.01 15.72
CA VAL A 102 12.85 7.18 16.61
C VAL A 102 11.69 7.29 17.59
N ASN A 103 10.46 7.09 17.13
CA ASN A 103 9.26 7.24 17.95
C ASN A 103 8.69 5.90 18.48
N CYS A 104 9.50 4.85 18.53
CA CYS A 104 9.06 3.47 18.82
C CYS A 104 8.22 3.39 20.10
N LYS A 105 8.65 4.07 21.18
CA LYS A 105 7.91 4.09 22.45
C LYS A 105 6.52 4.71 22.32
N THR A 106 6.38 5.82 21.61
CA THR A 106 5.09 6.50 21.41
C THR A 106 4.19 5.66 20.50
N PHE A 107 4.74 5.06 19.44
CA PHE A 107 4.01 4.12 18.59
C PHE A 107 3.49 2.92 19.39
N LEU A 108 4.32 2.27 20.20
CA LEU A 108 3.92 1.13 21.02
C LEU A 108 2.82 1.48 22.02
N LYS A 109 2.85 2.67 22.63
CA LYS A 109 1.77 3.15 23.51
C LYS A 109 0.43 3.28 22.76
N ILE A 110 0.46 3.85 21.55
CA ILE A 110 -0.74 4.02 20.71
C ILE A 110 -1.28 2.66 20.28
N LEU A 111 -0.41 1.75 19.84
CA LEU A 111 -0.79 0.39 19.46
C LEU A 111 -1.35 -0.42 20.64
N GLY A 112 -0.89 -0.14 21.86
CA GLY A 112 -1.40 -0.75 23.09
C GLY A 112 -2.92 -0.58 23.26
N TRP A 113 -3.47 0.58 22.86
CA TRP A 113 -4.92 0.79 22.88
C TRP A 113 -5.69 -0.13 21.92
N LEU A 114 -5.08 -0.47 20.78
CA LEU A 114 -5.70 -1.32 19.77
C LEU A 114 -5.61 -2.82 20.15
N LEU A 115 -4.64 -3.18 21.00
CA LEU A 115 -4.52 -4.54 21.54
C LEU A 115 -5.62 -4.87 22.57
N ILE A 116 -6.10 -3.90 23.34
CA ILE A 116 -7.11 -4.14 24.39
C ILE A 116 -8.37 -4.83 23.83
N PRO A 117 -9.09 -4.25 22.85
CA PRO A 117 -10.31 -4.88 22.36
C PRO A 117 -10.01 -6.14 21.52
N ALA A 118 -8.85 -6.22 20.86
CA ALA A 118 -8.41 -7.42 20.16
C ALA A 118 -8.21 -8.62 21.13
N VAL A 119 -7.57 -8.39 22.27
CA VAL A 119 -7.38 -9.41 23.31
C VAL A 119 -8.71 -9.83 23.92
N LEU A 120 -9.62 -8.89 24.17
CA LEU A 120 -10.97 -9.21 24.66
C LEU A 120 -11.75 -10.09 23.68
N LEU A 121 -11.67 -9.80 22.38
CA LEU A 121 -12.28 -10.62 21.33
C LEU A 121 -11.69 -12.04 21.29
N ILE A 122 -10.37 -12.18 21.46
CA ILE A 122 -9.70 -13.48 21.53
C ILE A 122 -10.16 -14.26 22.77
N ILE A 123 -10.22 -13.62 23.94
CA ILE A 123 -10.69 -14.24 25.18
C ILE A 123 -12.13 -14.75 25.02
N LEU A 124 -13.01 -13.92 24.45
CA LEU A 124 -14.41 -14.30 24.19
C LEU A 124 -14.49 -15.50 23.24
N ASN A 125 -13.67 -15.53 22.18
CA ASN A 125 -13.63 -16.64 21.23
C ASN A 125 -13.16 -17.96 21.86
N ILE A 126 -12.16 -17.89 22.75
CA ILE A 126 -11.68 -19.03 23.52
C ILE A 126 -12.78 -19.51 24.47
N PHE A 127 -13.41 -18.59 25.21
CA PHE A 127 -14.49 -18.91 26.15
C PHE A 127 -15.66 -19.63 25.46
N ASP A 128 -16.13 -19.11 24.33
CA ASP A 128 -17.22 -19.72 23.56
C ASP A 128 -16.86 -21.11 23.00
N THR A 129 -15.59 -21.29 22.61
CA THR A 129 -15.09 -22.57 22.10
C THR A 129 -14.98 -23.61 23.23
N LEU A 130 -14.58 -23.20 24.44
CA LEU A 130 -14.47 -24.10 25.60
C LEU A 130 -15.84 -24.50 26.17
N THR A 131 -16.80 -23.57 26.16
CA THR A 131 -18.12 -23.79 26.74
C THR A 131 -19.13 -24.39 25.76
N ASN A 132 -18.77 -24.51 24.48
CA ASN A 132 -19.68 -24.82 23.36
C ASN A 132 -20.89 -23.87 23.27
N LEU A 133 -20.80 -22.69 23.90
CA LEU A 133 -21.85 -21.67 23.86
C LEU A 133 -21.71 -20.73 22.65
N LYS A 134 -20.87 -21.10 21.67
CA LYS A 134 -20.54 -20.36 20.43
C LYS A 134 -21.77 -19.93 19.61
N TYR A 135 -22.94 -20.50 19.88
CA TYR A 135 -24.22 -20.20 19.23
C TYR A 135 -25.35 -19.80 20.19
N VAL A 136 -25.07 -19.54 21.46
CA VAL A 136 -26.07 -19.00 22.39
C VAL A 136 -26.13 -17.48 22.20
N ASN A 137 -27.34 -16.95 22.01
CA ASN A 137 -27.64 -15.56 21.60
C ASN A 137 -26.97 -14.43 22.43
N TYR A 138 -26.33 -14.71 23.57
CA TYR A 138 -25.70 -13.69 24.41
C TYR A 138 -24.30 -13.25 23.93
N SER A 139 -23.54 -14.11 23.25
CA SER A 139 -22.17 -13.78 22.83
C SER A 139 -22.18 -12.81 21.64
N PHE A 140 -23.16 -12.93 20.75
CA PHE A 140 -23.28 -12.09 19.55
C PHE A 140 -23.36 -10.58 19.85
N PRO A 141 -24.24 -10.08 20.76
CA PRO A 141 -24.24 -8.67 21.14
C PRO A 141 -22.91 -8.17 21.69
N ILE A 142 -22.19 -9.02 22.46
CA ILE A 142 -20.88 -8.67 23.03
C ILE A 142 -19.83 -8.57 21.92
N TYR A 143 -19.82 -9.51 20.97
CA TYR A 143 -18.94 -9.42 19.79
C TYR A 143 -19.19 -8.15 18.99
N LEU A 144 -20.46 -7.80 18.75
CA LEU A 144 -20.81 -6.60 18.02
C LEU A 144 -20.30 -5.35 18.74
N LEU A 145 -20.51 -5.26 20.06
CA LEU A 145 -20.03 -4.15 20.88
C LEU A 145 -18.50 -4.03 20.86
N LEU A 146 -17.78 -5.13 21.07
CA LEU A 146 -16.31 -5.14 21.06
C LEU A 146 -15.74 -4.84 19.67
N SER A 147 -16.41 -5.28 18.60
CA SER A 147 -16.02 -4.98 17.23
C SER A 147 -16.25 -3.51 16.90
N ALA A 148 -17.38 -2.93 17.32
CA ALA A 148 -17.65 -1.51 17.17
C ALA A 148 -16.63 -0.66 17.94
N LEU A 149 -16.29 -1.05 19.17
CA LEU A 149 -15.24 -0.40 19.97
C LEU A 149 -13.87 -0.50 19.28
N SER A 150 -13.49 -1.69 18.79
CA SER A 150 -12.26 -1.90 18.02
C SER A 150 -12.19 -1.00 16.79
N PHE A 151 -13.30 -0.89 16.07
CA PHE A 151 -13.41 -0.05 14.88
C PHE A 151 -13.21 1.43 15.21
N ILE A 152 -13.90 1.93 16.25
CA ILE A 152 -13.78 3.33 16.69
C ILE A 152 -12.35 3.65 17.16
N ILE A 153 -11.75 2.78 17.97
CA ILE A 153 -10.34 2.92 18.41
C ILE A 153 -9.40 2.86 17.21
N GLY A 154 -9.69 2.02 16.22
CA GLY A 154 -8.95 1.91 14.97
C GLY A 154 -8.94 3.22 14.17
N LEU A 155 -10.10 3.89 14.03
CA LEU A 155 -10.19 5.19 13.36
C LEU A 155 -9.40 6.26 14.10
N TRP A 156 -9.57 6.33 15.42
CA TRP A 156 -8.81 7.25 16.26
C TRP A 156 -7.29 7.02 16.12
N THR A 157 -6.87 5.76 16.14
CA THR A 157 -5.46 5.36 15.98
C THR A 157 -4.91 5.79 14.63
N GLN A 158 -5.69 5.65 13.55
CA GLN A 158 -5.27 6.12 12.22
C GLN A 158 -4.99 7.64 12.22
N ILE A 159 -5.89 8.44 12.79
CA ILE A 159 -5.73 9.91 12.86
C ILE A 159 -4.46 10.27 13.65
N VAL A 160 -4.28 9.68 14.83
CA VAL A 160 -3.12 9.93 15.69
C VAL A 160 -1.83 9.59 14.95
N LEU A 161 -1.77 8.45 14.27
CA LEU A 161 -0.57 8.00 13.57
C LEU A 161 -0.23 8.86 12.34
N ILE A 162 -1.25 9.34 11.60
CA ILE A 162 -1.04 10.28 10.49
C ILE A 162 -0.43 11.58 11.03
N ARG A 163 -1.02 12.16 12.08
CA ARG A 163 -0.55 13.41 12.68
C ARG A 163 0.84 13.29 13.31
N LEU A 164 1.08 12.21 14.06
CA LEU A 164 2.37 11.88 14.65
C LEU A 164 3.47 11.76 13.59
N THR A 165 3.18 11.06 12.50
CA THR A 165 4.14 10.91 11.39
C THR A 165 4.38 12.26 10.70
N SER A 166 3.31 13.03 10.42
CA SER A 166 3.42 14.34 9.79
C SER A 166 4.29 15.31 10.59
N ALA A 167 4.06 15.37 11.90
CA ALA A 167 4.83 16.22 12.82
C ALA A 167 6.27 15.71 13.02
N SER A 168 6.49 14.39 13.00
CA SER A 168 7.85 13.82 13.00
C SER A 168 8.64 14.23 11.74
N LEU A 169 7.96 14.35 10.60
CA LEU A 169 8.57 14.81 9.34
C LEU A 169 8.86 16.31 9.35
N THR A 170 8.04 17.16 9.99
CA THR A 170 8.33 18.60 10.13
C THR A 170 9.22 18.94 11.34
N LYS A 171 9.51 17.96 12.20
CA LYS A 171 10.17 18.16 13.51
C LYS A 171 9.42 19.13 14.42
N GLU A 172 8.10 19.19 14.28
CA GLU A 172 7.26 20.01 15.14
C GLU A 172 7.18 19.41 16.56
N PRO A 173 7.23 20.25 17.61
CA PRO A 173 7.06 19.78 18.98
C PRO A 173 5.62 19.25 19.15
N LEU A 174 5.51 17.98 19.54
CA LEU A 174 4.22 17.32 19.73
C LEU A 174 3.83 17.31 21.21
N ASN A 175 2.65 17.86 21.49
CA ASN A 175 1.97 17.65 22.77
C ASN A 175 1.04 16.43 22.64
N GLU A 176 1.44 15.29 23.23
CA GLU A 176 0.70 14.03 23.17
C GLU A 176 -0.76 14.18 23.65
N LYS A 177 -1.00 14.97 24.71
CA LYS A 177 -2.35 15.13 25.28
C LYS A 177 -3.28 15.83 24.29
N ILE A 178 -2.82 16.93 23.70
CA ILE A 178 -3.58 17.70 22.70
C ILE A 178 -3.84 16.81 21.48
N LEU A 179 -2.81 16.12 21.00
CA LEU A 179 -2.90 15.19 19.87
C LEU A 179 -4.00 14.15 20.07
N TYR A 180 -4.05 13.50 21.23
CA TYR A 180 -5.06 12.47 21.52
C TYR A 180 -6.47 13.07 21.62
N THR A 181 -6.62 14.21 22.30
CA THR A 181 -7.94 14.85 22.48
C THR A 181 -8.52 15.36 21.16
N GLU A 182 -7.70 15.99 20.32
CA GLU A 182 -8.16 16.48 19.02
C GLU A 182 -8.49 15.33 18.07
N SER A 183 -7.70 14.25 18.11
CA SER A 183 -7.95 13.06 17.28
C SER A 183 -9.29 12.39 17.63
N TRP A 184 -9.68 12.40 18.91
CA TRP A 184 -11.00 11.90 19.33
C TRP A 184 -12.14 12.76 18.77
N ARG A 185 -12.02 14.08 18.86
CA ARG A 185 -13.01 15.01 18.28
C ARG A 185 -13.16 14.83 16.77
N ASP A 186 -12.06 14.49 16.10
CA ASP A 186 -11.99 14.34 14.65
C ASP A 186 -12.34 12.93 14.15
N THR A 187 -12.62 11.98 15.04
CA THR A 187 -12.96 10.58 14.67
C THR A 187 -14.28 10.50 13.89
N ALA A 188 -15.31 11.24 14.28
CA ALA A 188 -16.59 11.24 13.57
C ALA A 188 -16.51 11.91 12.17
N PRO A 189 -15.90 13.10 12.00
CA PRO A 189 -15.64 13.65 10.67
C PRO A 189 -14.75 12.75 9.78
N PHE A 190 -13.75 12.08 10.36
CA PHE A 190 -12.89 11.14 9.64
C PHE A 190 -13.68 9.92 9.13
N LEU A 191 -14.58 9.38 9.97
CA LEU A 191 -15.51 8.32 9.58
C LEU A 191 -16.41 8.78 8.43
N TRP A 192 -16.94 10.00 8.50
CA TRP A 192 -17.78 10.55 7.43
C TRP A 192 -17.06 10.61 6.08
N ILE A 193 -15.81 11.07 6.06
CA ILE A 193 -15.00 11.08 4.83
C ILE A 193 -14.74 9.66 4.34
N SER A 194 -14.47 8.72 5.25
CA SER A 194 -14.26 7.30 4.92
C SER A 194 -15.51 6.69 4.26
N ILE A 195 -16.70 7.02 4.77
CA ILE A 195 -17.98 6.58 4.20
C ILE A 195 -18.19 7.18 2.81
N LEU A 196 -18.00 8.49 2.64
CA LEU A 196 -18.12 9.15 1.33
C LEU A 196 -17.16 8.54 0.29
N MET A 197 -15.90 8.34 0.67
CA MET A 197 -14.90 7.70 -0.17
C MET A 197 -15.32 6.27 -0.54
N GLY A 198 -15.79 5.49 0.44
CA GLY A 198 -16.27 4.13 0.24
C GLY A 198 -17.44 4.06 -0.73
N LEU A 199 -18.43 4.96 -0.60
CA LEU A 199 -19.59 5.03 -1.50
C LEU A 199 -19.18 5.37 -2.94
N ILE A 200 -18.26 6.32 -3.14
CA ILE A 200 -17.79 6.69 -4.49
C ILE A 200 -17.01 5.54 -5.13
N ILE A 201 -16.11 4.90 -4.38
CA ILE A 201 -15.33 3.75 -4.87
C ILE A 201 -16.27 2.59 -5.19
N MET A 202 -17.23 2.29 -4.31
CA MET A 202 -18.22 1.22 -4.50
C MET A 202 -19.11 1.49 -5.72
N ALA A 203 -19.59 2.72 -5.90
CA ALA A 203 -20.34 3.08 -7.10
C ALA A 203 -19.49 2.90 -8.36
N GLY A 204 -18.22 3.33 -8.30
CA GLY A 204 -17.25 3.13 -9.38
C GLY A 204 -17.04 1.66 -9.73
N THR A 205 -16.85 0.79 -8.74
CA THR A 205 -16.63 -0.65 -8.96
C THR A 205 -17.89 -1.37 -9.47
N ILE A 206 -19.08 -0.98 -9.00
CA ILE A 206 -20.37 -1.53 -9.49
C ILE A 206 -20.57 -1.20 -10.97
N LEU A 207 -20.23 0.02 -11.39
CA LEU A 207 -20.28 0.42 -12.80
C LEU A 207 -19.31 -0.45 -13.61
N LEU A 208 -18.02 -0.45 -13.24
CA LEU A 208 -16.95 -1.27 -13.84
C LEU A 208 -15.73 -1.32 -12.89
N VAL A 209 -14.94 -2.39 -12.93
CA VAL A 209 -13.73 -2.52 -12.08
C VAL A 209 -12.71 -1.39 -12.32
N ILE A 210 -12.55 -0.94 -13.56
CA ILE A 210 -11.55 0.09 -13.94
C ILE A 210 -11.86 1.47 -13.31
N PRO A 211 -13.07 2.05 -13.45
CA PRO A 211 -13.48 3.26 -12.73
C PRO A 211 -13.28 3.18 -11.21
N GLY A 212 -13.60 2.03 -10.60
CA GLY A 212 -13.37 1.80 -9.18
C GLY A 212 -11.91 1.99 -8.77
N LEU A 213 -10.98 1.37 -9.51
CA LEU A 213 -9.54 1.53 -9.29
C LEU A 213 -9.06 2.98 -9.48
N ILE A 214 -9.60 3.69 -10.48
CA ILE A 214 -9.25 5.09 -10.72
C ILE A 214 -9.67 5.96 -9.51
N PHE A 215 -10.88 5.77 -9.01
CA PHE A 215 -11.38 6.50 -7.84
C PHE A 215 -10.59 6.18 -6.58
N THR A 216 -10.18 4.92 -6.37
CA THR A 216 -9.30 4.55 -5.24
C THR A 216 -8.02 5.37 -5.25
N ILE A 217 -7.35 5.51 -6.40
CA ILE A 217 -6.11 6.26 -6.48
C ILE A 217 -6.34 7.77 -6.34
N TRP A 218 -7.42 8.33 -6.93
CA TRP A 218 -7.75 9.75 -6.79
C TRP A 218 -8.06 10.17 -5.35
N TYR A 219 -8.75 9.32 -4.59
CA TYR A 219 -9.19 9.64 -3.22
C TYR A 219 -8.31 9.03 -2.13
N LEU A 220 -7.21 8.38 -2.50
CA LEU A 220 -6.28 7.72 -1.59
C LEU A 220 -5.79 8.63 -0.45
N PHE A 221 -5.61 9.92 -0.72
CA PHE A 221 -5.04 10.88 0.22
C PHE A 221 -6.09 11.71 0.99
N SER A 222 -7.38 11.48 0.77
CA SER A 222 -8.45 12.30 1.38
C SER A 222 -8.41 12.30 2.91
N LEU A 223 -8.15 11.15 3.53
CA LEU A 223 -8.04 11.02 4.98
C LEU A 223 -6.79 11.73 5.53
N TYR A 224 -5.69 11.73 4.78
CA TYR A 224 -4.44 12.42 5.14
C TYR A 224 -4.60 13.94 5.01
N ILE A 225 -5.27 14.40 3.95
CA ILE A 225 -5.64 15.81 3.77
C ILE A 225 -6.52 16.29 4.92
N PHE A 226 -7.52 15.51 5.35
CA PHE A 226 -8.31 15.88 6.51
C PHE A 226 -7.45 15.95 7.79
N ALA A 227 -6.62 14.94 8.04
CA ALA A 227 -5.84 14.86 9.27
C ALA A 227 -4.77 15.96 9.38
N VAL A 228 -4.20 16.41 8.25
CA VAL A 228 -3.08 17.37 8.19
C VAL A 228 -3.52 18.78 7.77
N GLU A 229 -4.47 18.92 6.84
CA GLU A 229 -4.96 20.23 6.35
C GLU A 229 -6.32 20.63 6.95
N GLY A 230 -6.99 19.75 7.69
CA GLY A 230 -8.28 20.04 8.31
C GLY A 230 -9.47 20.16 7.35
N LYS A 231 -9.28 19.91 6.04
CA LYS A 231 -10.36 19.95 5.04
C LYS A 231 -11.38 18.84 5.31
N ARG A 232 -12.68 19.15 5.25
CA ARG A 232 -13.77 18.24 5.64
C ARG A 232 -14.66 17.81 4.47
N GLY A 233 -15.27 16.63 4.61
CA GLY A 233 -16.28 16.12 3.66
C GLY A 233 -15.77 16.09 2.21
N TYR A 234 -16.57 16.63 1.30
CA TYR A 234 -16.23 16.65 -0.13
C TYR A 234 -14.99 17.47 -0.46
N SER A 235 -14.68 18.53 0.29
CA SER A 235 -13.49 19.36 0.04
C SER A 235 -12.18 18.58 0.19
N ALA A 236 -12.13 17.57 1.07
CA ALA A 236 -10.99 16.67 1.23
C ALA A 236 -10.84 15.71 0.05
N LEU A 237 -11.97 15.23 -0.51
CA LEU A 237 -12.01 14.38 -1.70
C LEU A 237 -11.52 15.14 -2.93
N GLN A 238 -12.04 16.35 -3.14
CA GLN A 238 -11.63 17.20 -4.26
C GLN A 238 -10.13 17.53 -4.18
N ARG A 239 -9.64 17.94 -3.01
CA ARG A 239 -8.21 18.22 -2.82
C ARG A 239 -7.33 16.99 -3.09
N SER A 240 -7.78 15.78 -2.72
CA SER A 240 -7.02 14.56 -3.02
C SER A 240 -6.92 14.34 -4.52
N LYS A 241 -8.02 14.50 -5.24
CA LYS A 241 -8.04 14.36 -6.70
C LYS A 241 -7.09 15.35 -7.37
N GLU A 242 -7.07 16.62 -6.93
CA GLU A 242 -6.15 17.64 -7.44
C GLU A 242 -4.68 17.24 -7.25
N LEU A 243 -4.30 16.72 -6.07
CA LEU A 243 -2.92 16.28 -5.80
C LEU A 243 -2.50 15.08 -6.65
N VAL A 244 -3.44 14.22 -7.02
CA VAL A 244 -3.20 12.98 -7.77
C VAL A 244 -3.26 13.22 -9.29
N GLN A 245 -3.98 14.24 -9.74
CA GLN A 245 -4.19 14.53 -11.15
C GLN A 245 -2.85 14.80 -11.85
N GLY A 246 -2.61 14.13 -12.98
CA GLY A 246 -1.35 14.19 -13.72
C GLY A 246 -0.22 13.30 -13.17
N LYS A 247 -0.34 12.78 -11.94
CA LYS A 247 0.67 11.93 -11.26
C LYS A 247 0.19 10.49 -10.98
N PHE A 248 -0.94 10.10 -11.56
CA PHE A 248 -1.60 8.80 -11.32
C PHE A 248 -0.64 7.59 -11.38
N TRP A 249 0.07 7.41 -12.50
CA TRP A 249 0.98 6.27 -12.67
C TRP A 249 2.18 6.31 -11.73
N ALA A 250 2.64 7.50 -11.37
CA ALA A 250 3.73 7.69 -10.42
C ALA A 250 3.33 7.26 -9.00
N ILE A 251 2.07 7.48 -8.64
CA ILE A 251 1.52 7.03 -7.37
C ILE A 251 1.29 5.51 -7.39
N VAL A 252 0.67 4.98 -8.45
CA VAL A 252 0.43 3.53 -8.61
C VAL A 252 1.74 2.76 -8.51
N TRP A 253 2.79 3.18 -9.21
CA TRP A 253 4.09 2.52 -9.14
C TRP A 253 4.69 2.54 -7.73
N ARG A 254 4.64 3.69 -7.04
CA ARG A 254 5.11 3.79 -5.65
C ARG A 254 4.34 2.85 -4.74
N LEU A 255 3.02 2.78 -4.87
CA LEU A 255 2.17 1.87 -4.08
C LEU A 255 2.50 0.41 -4.33
N VAL A 256 2.76 0.02 -5.58
CA VAL A 256 3.14 -1.36 -5.90
C VAL A 256 4.49 -1.70 -5.25
N VAL A 257 5.48 -0.82 -5.37
CA VAL A 257 6.82 -1.09 -4.80
C VAL A 257 6.79 -1.07 -3.28
N THR A 258 6.20 -0.06 -2.64
CA THR A 258 6.11 -0.01 -1.18
C THR A 258 5.23 -1.12 -0.63
N GLY A 259 4.13 -1.44 -1.32
CA GLY A 259 3.23 -2.55 -1.03
C GLY A 259 3.92 -3.91 -1.12
N PHE A 260 4.81 -4.11 -2.10
CA PHE A 260 5.62 -5.32 -2.22
C PHE A 260 6.54 -5.52 -1.01
N PHE A 261 7.30 -4.50 -0.61
CA PHE A 261 8.17 -4.59 0.58
C PHE A 261 7.37 -4.75 1.87
N TYR A 262 6.24 -4.05 1.98
CA TYR A 262 5.30 -4.19 3.09
C TYR A 262 4.75 -5.62 3.20
N GLY A 263 4.32 -6.19 2.08
CA GLY A 263 3.84 -7.57 2.00
C GLY A 263 4.93 -8.59 2.32
N LEU A 264 6.17 -8.34 1.91
CA LEU A 264 7.32 -9.18 2.24
C LEU A 264 7.58 -9.20 3.76
N ILE A 265 7.47 -8.07 4.45
CA ILE A 265 7.60 -8.01 5.92
C ILE A 265 6.52 -8.88 6.57
N ILE A 266 5.26 -8.70 6.18
CA ILE A 266 4.13 -9.46 6.74
C ILE A 266 4.32 -10.96 6.46
N PHE A 267 4.71 -11.31 5.24
CA PHE A 267 4.99 -12.69 4.86
C PHE A 267 6.08 -13.29 5.75
N VAL A 268 7.20 -12.60 5.97
CA VAL A 268 8.29 -13.08 6.83
C VAL A 268 7.82 -13.27 8.28
N ILE A 269 7.08 -12.31 8.84
CA ILE A 269 6.61 -12.37 10.23
C ILE A 269 5.63 -13.53 10.46
N ILE A 270 4.77 -13.84 9.49
CA ILE A 270 3.75 -14.89 9.63
C ILE A 270 4.27 -16.25 9.17
N ALA A 271 4.98 -16.31 8.04
CA ALA A 271 5.43 -17.56 7.44
C ALA A 271 6.48 -18.25 8.31
N ILE A 272 7.45 -17.52 8.87
CA ILE A 272 8.53 -18.14 9.65
C ILE A 272 7.99 -18.92 10.88
N PRO A 273 7.19 -18.33 11.78
CA PRO A 273 6.60 -19.08 12.90
C PRO A 273 5.75 -20.26 12.45
N THR A 274 4.97 -20.08 11.36
CA THR A 274 4.11 -21.13 10.82
C THR A 274 4.92 -22.31 10.29
N LEU A 275 6.03 -22.05 9.60
CA LEU A 275 6.96 -23.08 9.11
C LEU A 275 7.66 -23.81 10.26
N ILE A 276 8.11 -23.08 11.29
CA ILE A 276 8.73 -23.68 12.48
C ILE A 276 7.77 -24.66 13.16
N ILE A 277 6.52 -24.26 13.35
CA ILE A 277 5.49 -25.12 13.94
C ILE A 277 5.20 -26.32 13.04
N GLY A 278 5.13 -26.12 11.72
CA GLY A 278 4.94 -27.21 10.75
C GLY A 278 6.05 -28.27 10.77
N LEU A 279 7.29 -27.84 11.00
CA LEU A 279 8.44 -28.74 11.19
C LEU A 279 8.32 -29.55 12.47
N ILE A 280 7.89 -28.92 13.58
CA ILE A 280 7.69 -29.60 14.87
C ILE A 280 6.56 -30.63 14.78
N THR A 281 5.48 -30.35 14.05
CA THR A 281 4.31 -31.25 13.90
C THR A 281 4.42 -32.25 12.74
N GLN A 282 5.64 -32.43 12.20
CA GLN A 282 6.00 -33.42 11.17
C GLN A 282 5.25 -33.32 9.82
N PHE A 283 4.86 -32.14 9.36
CA PHE A 283 4.15 -31.86 8.08
C PHE A 283 2.80 -32.59 7.84
N ASN A 284 2.57 -33.77 8.41
CA ASN A 284 1.36 -34.58 8.26
C ASN A 284 0.15 -33.91 8.91
N GLN A 285 0.38 -33.05 9.92
CA GLN A 285 -0.63 -32.18 10.51
C GLN A 285 -0.59 -30.74 9.94
N PHE A 286 0.36 -30.41 9.05
CA PHE A 286 0.44 -29.07 8.48
C PHE A 286 -0.81 -28.75 7.65
N SER A 287 -1.30 -29.70 6.85
CA SER A 287 -2.58 -29.57 6.16
C SER A 287 -3.75 -29.29 7.12
N SER A 288 -3.74 -29.90 8.31
CA SER A 288 -4.77 -29.70 9.35
C SER A 288 -4.71 -28.33 10.02
N VAL A 289 -3.52 -27.72 10.10
CA VAL A 289 -3.30 -26.34 10.58
C VAL A 289 -3.90 -25.32 9.60
N PHE A 290 -3.80 -25.54 8.29
CA PHE A 290 -4.45 -24.67 7.31
C PHE A 290 -5.96 -24.92 7.21
N SER A 291 -6.43 -26.13 7.49
CA SER A 291 -7.86 -26.44 7.43
C SER A 291 -8.65 -26.02 8.68
N THR A 292 -8.02 -25.98 9.86
CA THR A 292 -8.70 -25.60 11.12
C THR A 292 -8.28 -24.23 11.67
N MET A 293 -7.43 -23.48 10.94
CA MET A 293 -6.91 -22.14 11.27
C MET A 293 -6.78 -21.90 12.78
N PRO A 294 -5.74 -22.46 13.44
CA PRO A 294 -5.58 -22.43 14.87
C PRO A 294 -5.72 -21.03 15.47
N TRP A 295 -6.25 -20.95 16.69
CA TRP A 295 -6.42 -19.67 17.41
C TRP A 295 -5.11 -18.87 17.53
N TRP A 296 -3.97 -19.56 17.68
CA TRP A 296 -2.65 -18.91 17.77
C TRP A 296 -2.23 -18.24 16.45
N LEU A 297 -2.65 -18.78 15.30
CA LEU A 297 -2.38 -18.19 13.99
C LEU A 297 -3.22 -16.93 13.80
N ASN A 298 -4.49 -16.95 14.22
CA ASN A 298 -5.33 -15.76 14.28
C ASN A 298 -4.73 -14.68 15.17
N ALA A 299 -4.30 -15.04 16.38
CA ALA A 299 -3.65 -14.11 17.30
C ALA A 299 -2.37 -13.52 16.69
N LEU A 300 -1.53 -14.35 16.06
CA LEU A 300 -0.31 -13.89 15.38
C LEU A 300 -0.62 -12.92 14.23
N GLN A 301 -1.64 -13.21 13.42
CA GLN A 301 -2.07 -12.32 12.33
C GLN A 301 -2.59 -10.98 12.87
N SER A 302 -3.41 -11.00 13.92
CA SER A 302 -3.90 -9.78 14.57
C SER A 302 -2.75 -8.94 15.11
N VAL A 303 -1.84 -9.53 15.88
CA VAL A 303 -0.67 -8.83 16.42
C VAL A 303 0.19 -8.26 15.29
N THR A 304 0.43 -9.05 14.23
CA THR A 304 1.20 -8.60 13.06
C THR A 304 0.53 -7.41 12.36
N ALA A 305 -0.79 -7.47 12.14
CA ALA A 305 -1.53 -6.38 11.52
C ALA A 305 -1.42 -5.09 12.35
N ILE A 306 -1.50 -5.19 13.67
CA ILE A 306 -1.38 -4.04 14.60
C ILE A 306 0.04 -3.46 14.57
N LEU A 307 1.07 -4.31 14.64
CA LEU A 307 2.47 -3.88 14.66
C LEU A 307 2.91 -3.22 13.35
N VAL A 308 2.36 -3.67 12.23
CA VAL A 308 2.74 -3.23 10.90
C VAL A 308 1.90 -2.01 10.43
N LEU A 309 0.79 -1.71 11.12
CA LEU A 309 -0.10 -0.59 10.82
C LEU A 309 0.61 0.79 10.79
N PRO A 310 1.48 1.16 11.75
CA PRO A 310 2.19 2.44 11.70
C PRO A 310 3.10 2.56 10.47
N LEU A 311 3.68 1.44 10.03
CA LEU A 311 4.50 1.43 8.82
C LEU A 311 3.64 1.75 7.59
N ASN A 312 2.46 1.12 7.46
CA ASN A 312 1.54 1.41 6.36
C ASN A 312 1.14 2.89 6.31
N ILE A 313 0.68 3.42 7.45
CA ILE A 313 0.27 4.82 7.57
C ILE A 313 1.45 5.77 7.33
N GLY A 314 2.64 5.42 7.81
CA GLY A 314 3.84 6.20 7.62
C GLY A 314 4.22 6.33 6.14
N LEU A 315 4.22 5.21 5.41
CA LEU A 315 4.47 5.18 3.97
C LEU A 315 3.51 6.09 3.20
N MET A 316 2.22 6.03 3.53
CA MET A 316 1.19 6.85 2.88
C MET A 316 1.30 8.32 3.25
N THR A 317 1.62 8.64 4.52
CA THR A 317 1.79 10.02 5.00
C THR A 317 3.00 10.70 4.35
N ILE A 318 4.11 9.98 4.20
CA ILE A 318 5.31 10.49 3.52
C ILE A 318 4.99 10.73 2.03
N MET A 319 4.33 9.78 1.37
CA MET A 319 3.95 9.93 -0.03
C MET A 319 2.96 11.09 -0.24
N PHE A 320 2.01 11.27 0.68
CA PHE A 320 1.13 12.44 0.71
C PHE A 320 1.91 13.75 0.80
N LYS A 321 2.86 13.83 1.74
CA LYS A 321 3.66 15.04 1.96
C LYS A 321 4.55 15.36 0.77
N ASP A 322 5.21 14.35 0.20
CA ASP A 322 6.01 14.48 -1.02
C ASP A 322 5.18 14.99 -2.21
N LEU A 323 3.95 14.49 -2.38
CA LEU A 323 3.03 15.00 -3.40
C LEU A 323 2.61 16.44 -3.14
N LYS A 324 2.32 16.78 -1.89
CA LYS A 324 1.92 18.13 -1.48
C LYS A 324 3.03 19.14 -1.75
N ASP A 325 4.26 18.81 -1.36
CA ASP A 325 5.44 19.69 -1.51
C ASP A 325 5.79 19.90 -2.99
N ASN A 326 5.50 18.91 -3.85
CA ASN A 326 5.76 18.96 -5.29
C ASN A 326 4.52 19.31 -6.14
N SER A 327 3.43 19.81 -5.55
CA SER A 327 2.24 20.24 -6.28
C SER A 327 2.07 21.76 -6.16
N PRO A 328 1.52 22.44 -7.19
CA PRO A 328 1.28 23.87 -7.11
C PRO A 328 0.42 24.20 -5.87
N ALA A 329 0.78 25.27 -5.16
CA ALA A 329 0.05 25.74 -4.00
C ALA A 329 -1.45 25.90 -4.36
N PRO A 330 -2.38 25.59 -3.44
CA PRO A 330 -3.80 25.78 -3.72
C PRO A 330 -4.01 27.24 -4.12
N GLU A 331 -4.68 27.50 -5.24
CA GLU A 331 -5.21 28.83 -5.54
C GLU A 331 -6.03 29.26 -4.33
N SER A 332 -5.52 30.24 -3.59
CA SER A 332 -6.30 30.92 -2.56
C SER A 332 -7.50 31.51 -3.27
N ILE A 333 -8.71 31.06 -2.91
CA ILE A 333 -9.93 31.77 -3.26
C ILE A 333 -9.71 33.21 -2.77
N PRO A 334 -9.71 34.23 -3.66
CA PRO A 334 -9.50 35.60 -3.22
C PRO A 334 -10.52 35.94 -2.14
N ALA A 335 -10.05 36.57 -1.06
CA ALA A 335 -10.82 36.91 0.14
C ALA A 335 -11.93 37.97 -0.10
N ASN A 336 -12.40 38.09 -1.34
CA ASN A 336 -13.22 39.16 -1.86
C ASN A 336 -14.57 38.60 -2.33
N LEU A 337 -15.14 37.68 -1.57
CA LEU A 337 -16.53 37.23 -1.75
C LEU A 337 -17.14 37.03 -0.35
N ASN A 338 -17.39 38.15 0.31
CA ASN A 338 -18.44 38.34 1.31
C ASN A 338 -18.99 39.75 1.15
#